data_AF-A0A940E0I4-F1
#
_entry.id   AF-A0A940E0I4-F1
#
_cell.length_a   1.000
_cell.length_b   1.000
_cell.length_c   1.000
_cell.angle_alpha   90.00
_cell.angle_beta   90.00
_cell.angle_gamma   90.00
#
_symmetry.space_group_name_H-M   'P 1'
#
loop_
_entity.id
_entity.type
_entity.pdbx_description
1 polymer ?
#
loop_
_entity_poly.entity_id
_entity_poly.type
_entity_poly.pdbx_seq_one_letter_code
_entity_poly.pdbx_strand_id
1 'polypeptide(L)' 'MNFKYWLNVDKTGKLGTLHSSLCSFRLLQETPFKGIERNKIDGGWFSFQSTFQAKEWLPKNFPHYQYQECSHCIHS' A
#
# COMPACT_ATOMS: atom_id res chain seq x y z
N MET A 1 0.18 -13.84 11.92
CA MET A 1 0.13 -12.38 12.14
C MET A 1 -1.03 -11.84 11.31
N ASN A 2 -2.05 -11.24 11.93
CA ASN A 2 -3.19 -10.67 11.21
C ASN A 2 -2.84 -9.25 10.77
N PHE A 3 -2.43 -9.06 9.53
CA PHE A 3 -2.20 -7.71 8.99
C PHE A 3 -3.54 -6.98 8.82
N LYS A 4 -3.60 -5.74 9.32
CA LYS A 4 -4.83 -4.94 9.29
C LYS A 4 -4.87 -3.99 8.11
N TYR A 5 -3.71 -3.66 7.53
CA TYR A 5 -3.61 -2.68 6.47
C TYR A 5 -2.64 -3.12 5.38
N TRP A 6 -2.88 -2.62 4.18
CA TRP A 6 -2.04 -2.81 3.02
C TRP A 6 -1.75 -1.46 2.36
N LEU A 7 -0.48 -1.15 2.15
CA LEU A 7 -0.05 0.04 1.42
C LEU A 7 0.28 -0.35 -0.02
N ASN A 8 -0.52 0.15 -0.96
CA ASN A 8 -0.22 0.08 -2.38
C ASN A 8 0.73 1.21 -2.75
N VAL A 9 1.97 0.86 -3.08
CA VAL A 9 2.95 1.80 -3.62
C VAL A 9 2.86 1.79 -5.13
N ASP A 10 2.58 2.96 -5.69
CA ASP A 10 2.55 3.23 -7.11
C ASP A 10 3.74 4.09 -7.53
N LYS A 11 4.64 3.52 -8.34
CA LYS A 11 5.84 4.22 -8.77
C LYS A 11 5.58 5.28 -9.83
N THR A 12 4.61 5.03 -10.71
CA THR A 12 4.25 5.96 -11.79
C THR A 12 3.62 7.22 -11.22
N GLY A 13 2.72 7.05 -10.25
CA GLY A 13 2.07 8.16 -9.56
C GLY A 13 2.87 8.78 -8.40
N LYS A 14 3.99 8.17 -8.00
CA LYS A 14 4.74 8.50 -6.77
C LYS A 14 3.81 8.60 -5.54
N LEU A 15 2.98 7.58 -5.36
CA LEU A 15 1.87 7.59 -4.40
C LEU A 15 1.83 6.30 -3.59
N GLY A 16 1.64 6.43 -2.29
CA GLY A 16 1.28 5.33 -1.38
C GLY A 16 -0.18 5.46 -0.98
N THR A 17 -1.02 4.50 -1.38
CA THR A 17 -2.43 4.44 -0.97
C THR A 17 -2.63 3.36 0.09
N LEU A 18 -3.11 3.74 1.27
CA LEU A 18 -3.40 2.80 2.36
C LEU A 18 -4.80 2.21 2.21
N HIS A 19 -4.89 0.88 2.27
CA HIS A 19 -6.12 0.11 2.26
C HIS A 19 -6.28 -0.64 3.59
N SER A 20 -7.52 -0.79 4.05
CA SER A 20 -7.88 -1.80 5.05
C SER A 20 -7.66 -3.21 4.50
N SER A 21 -7.38 -4.18 5.36
CA SER A 21 -7.34 -5.58 4.97
C SER A 21 -8.67 -6.06 4.41
N LEU A 22 -9.80 -5.44 4.74
CA LEU A 22 -11.11 -5.83 4.19
C LEU A 22 -11.44 -5.14 2.86
N CYS A 23 -10.54 -4.30 2.32
CA CYS A 23 -10.79 -3.57 1.09
C CYS A 23 -10.88 -4.52 -0.12
N SER A 24 -11.98 -4.46 -0.87
CA SER A 24 -12.17 -5.24 -2.11
C SER A 24 -11.18 -4.87 -3.22
N PHE A 25 -10.61 -3.67 -3.17
CA PHE A 25 -9.61 -3.20 -4.14
C PHE A 25 -8.17 -3.59 -3.76
N ARG A 26 -7.98 -4.38 -2.70
CA ARG A 26 -6.65 -4.89 -2.34
C ARG A 26 -6.18 -5.90 -3.38
N LEU A 27 -4.87 -5.91 -3.62
CA LEU A 27 -4.27 -6.95 -4.46
C LEU A 27 -4.21 -8.29 -3.70
N LEU A 28 -4.88 -9.31 -4.24
CA LEU A 28 -4.91 -10.66 -3.65
C LEU A 28 -3.76 -11.56 -4.14
N GLN A 29 -3.24 -11.27 -5.33
CA GLN A 29 -2.18 -12.03 -5.97
C GLN A 29 -1.27 -11.09 -6.74
N GLU A 30 0.02 -11.41 -6.83
CA GLU A 30 0.95 -10.59 -7.60
C GLU A 30 0.52 -10.48 -9.08
N THR A 31 0.84 -9.35 -9.69
CA THR A 31 0.75 -9.17 -11.14
C THR A 31 2.15 -9.19 -11.75
N PRO A 32 2.30 -9.23 -13.08
CA PRO A 32 3.62 -9.01 -13.71
C PRO A 32 4.27 -7.68 -13.27
N PHE A 33 3.47 -6.68 -12.90
CA PHE A 33 3.93 -5.32 -12.67
C PHE A 33 3.97 -4.88 -11.20
N LYS A 34 3.19 -5.50 -10.32
CA LYS A 34 3.17 -5.23 -8.86
C LYS A 34 3.37 -6.51 -8.05
N GLY A 35 4.26 -6.43 -7.05
CA GLY A 35 4.54 -7.52 -6.11
C GLY A 35 3.74 -7.41 -4.81
N ILE A 36 3.76 -8.48 -4.01
CA ILE A 36 3.26 -8.53 -2.63
C ILE A 36 4.49 -8.67 -1.71
N GLU A 37 4.60 -7.80 -0.70
CA GLU A 37 5.78 -7.63 0.17
C GLU A 37 7.09 -7.28 -0.57
N ARG A 38 6.98 -6.89 -1.85
CA ARG A 38 8.13 -6.50 -2.68
C ARG A 38 7.72 -5.58 -3.81
N ASN A 39 8.69 -4.82 -4.31
CA ASN A 39 8.51 -4.01 -5.51
C ASN A 39 8.74 -4.84 -6.78
N LYS A 40 7.95 -4.55 -7.80
CA LYS A 40 8.23 -4.82 -9.21
C LYS A 40 8.35 -3.49 -9.97
N ILE A 41 8.15 -3.50 -11.28
CA ILE A 41 8.33 -2.34 -12.14
C ILE A 41 7.38 -1.19 -11.80
N ASP A 42 6.10 -1.45 -11.51
CA ASP A 42 5.10 -0.42 -11.20
C ASP A 42 4.94 -0.18 -9.70
N GLY A 43 5.61 -0.97 -8.85
CA GLY A 43 5.56 -0.86 -7.39
C GLY A 43 5.14 -2.16 -6.73
N GLY A 44 4.44 -2.06 -5.60
CA GLY A 44 4.13 -3.23 -4.77
C GLY A 44 3.16 -2.94 -3.64
N TRP A 45 2.71 -4.01 -3.00
CA TRP A 45 1.79 -3.98 -1.87
C TRP A 45 2.51 -4.44 -0.61
N PHE A 46 2.44 -3.66 0.46
CA PHE A 46 3.15 -3.94 1.72
C PHE A 46 2.17 -3.96 2.88
N SER A 47 2.22 -4.98 3.72
CA SER A 47 1.29 -5.15 4.82
C SER A 47 1.80 -4.53 6.12
N PHE A 48 0.88 -3.99 6.91
CA PHE A 48 1.19 -3.34 8.18
C PHE A 48 0.16 -3.69 9.26
N GLN A 49 0.59 -3.61 10.52
CA GLN A 49 -0.28 -3.82 11.68
C GLN A 49 -1.09 -2.57 12.02
N SER A 50 -0.57 -1.38 11.67
CA SER A 50 -1.23 -0.10 11.93
C SER A 50 -1.01 0.91 10.79
N THR A 51 -1.90 1.90 10.71
CA THR A 51 -1.76 3.05 9.80
C THR A 51 -0.50 3.86 10.11
N PHE A 52 -0.11 3.96 11.38
CA PHE A 52 1.10 4.64 11.81
C PHE A 52 2.37 4.01 11.21
N GLN A 53 2.50 2.68 11.27
CA GLN A 53 3.64 1.99 10.69
C GLN A 53 3.75 2.23 9.18
N ALA A 54 2.63 2.20 8.46
CA ALA A 54 2.62 2.48 7.02
C ALA A 54 3.02 3.94 6.71
N LYS A 55 2.50 4.91 7.49
CA LYS A 55 2.83 6.34 7.36
C LYS A 55 4.30 6.63 7.63
N GLU A 56 4.92 5.94 8.60
CA GLU A 56 6.36 6.08 8.87
C GLU A 56 7.23 5.37 7.84
N TRP A 57 6.78 4.22 7.33
CA TRP A 57 7.57 3.40 6.41
C TRP A 57 7.69 4.03 5.02
N LEU A 58 6.60 4.62 4.50
CA LEU A 58 6.58 5.18 3.15
C LEU A 58 7.70 6.21 2.89
N PRO A 59 7.86 7.31 3.67
CA PRO A 59 8.88 8.31 3.39
C PRO A 59 10.32 7.79 3.58
N LYS A 60 10.52 6.75 4.40
CA LYS A 60 11.84 6.11 4.60
C LYS A 60 12.28 5.31 3.37
N ASN A 61 11.33 4.68 2.67
CA ASN A 61 11.62 3.77 1.55
C ASN A 61 11.39 4.44 0.18
N PHE A 62 10.48 5.41 0.11
CA PHE A 62 10.14 6.16 -1.09
C PHE A 62 10.09 7.65 -0.76
N PRO A 63 11.26 8.30 -0.65
CA PRO A 63 11.33 9.74 -0.46
C PRO A 63 10.50 10.45 -1.54
N HIS A 64 9.79 11.51 -1.15
CA HIS A 64 8.94 12.32 -2.02
C HIS A 64 7.64 11.67 -2.52
N TYR A 65 7.29 10.47 -2.06
CA TYR A 65 5.98 9.90 -2.38
C TYR A 65 4.89 10.55 -1.54
N GLN A 66 3.76 10.81 -2.17
CA GLN A 66 2.57 11.28 -1.45
C GLN A 66 1.91 10.11 -0.72
N TYR A 67 1.29 10.40 0.42
CA TYR A 67 0.50 9.43 1.17
C TYR A 67 -0.98 9.78 1.07
N GLN A 68 -1.82 8.79 0.79
CA GLN A 68 -3.26 8.92 0.89
C GLN A 68 -3.91 7.67 1.47
N GLU A 69 -5.13 7.82 1.96
CA GLU A 69 -5.97 6.69 2.38
C GLU A 69 -6.95 6.35 1.25
N CYS A 70 -7.26 5.07 1.08
CA CYS A 70 -8.17 4.62 0.05
C CYS A 70 -9.57 5.19 0.32
N SER A 71 -10.11 5.95 -0.64
CA SER A 71 -11.45 6.55 -0.55
C SER A 71 -12.56 5.52 -0.34
N HIS A 72 -12.38 4.28 -0.82
CA HIS A 72 -13.34 3.19 -0.61
C HIS A 72 -13.25 2.56 0.78
N CYS A 73 -12.16 2.75 1.53
CA CYS A 73 -12.03 2.29 2.92
C CYS A 73 -12.58 3.30 3.93
N ILE A 74 -12.70 4.58 3.56
CA ILE A 74 -13.21 5.65 4.44
C ILE A 74 -14.75 5.58 4.55
N HIS A 75 -15.42 4.98 3.56
CA HIS A 75 -16.88 4.91 3.47
C HIS A 75 -17.44 3.51 3.77
N SER A 76 -16.64 2.60 4.34
CA SER A 76 -17.00 1.20 4.60
C SER A 76 -17.00 0.86 6.08
#